data_AF-A0A5J5MQN9-F1
#
_entry.id   AF-A0A5J5MQN9-F1
#
_cell.length_a   1.000
_cell.length_b   1.000
_cell.length_c   1.000
_cell.angle_alpha   90.00
_cell.angle_beta   90.00
_cell.angle_gamma   90.00
#
_symmetry.space_group_name_H-M   'P 1'
#
loop_
_entity.id
_entity.type
_entity.pdbx_description
1 polymer ?
#
loop_
_entity_poly.entity_id
_entity_poly.type
_entity_poly.pdbx_seq_one_letter_code
_entity_poly.pdbx_strand_id
1 'polypeptide(L)' 'MSRSMDPLAKKIFKGVLIAELMGVFGAYFLFNKMNTSQDFRHTMSKKFPFILEVYYKSIEHSGMYGIREQDQEKWLSSKN' A
#
# COMPACT_ATOMS: atom_id res chain seq x y z
N MET A 1 -12.82 34.42 -21.63
CA MET A 1 -12.78 35.09 -20.31
C MET A 1 -12.36 34.03 -19.28
N SER A 2 -11.09 34.01 -18.86
CA SER A 2 -10.62 33.06 -17.85
C SER A 2 -11.24 33.43 -16.50
N ARG A 3 -12.22 32.67 -16.02
CA ARG A 3 -12.72 32.81 -14.65
C ARG A 3 -11.58 32.43 -13.71
N SER A 4 -10.91 33.44 -13.15
CA SER A 4 -9.86 33.23 -12.15
C SER A 4 -10.50 32.61 -10.91
N MET A 5 -10.06 31.42 -10.52
CA MET A 5 -10.50 30.81 -9.25
C MET A 5 -10.28 31.77 -8.09
N ASP A 6 -11.26 31.86 -7.20
CA ASP A 6 -11.16 32.62 -5.97
C ASP A 6 -9.88 32.25 -5.21
N PRO A 7 -9.19 33.22 -4.60
CA PRO A 7 -7.95 32.98 -3.85
C PRO A 7 -8.09 31.91 -2.77
N LEU A 8 -9.27 31.81 -2.13
CA LEU A 8 -9.60 30.79 -1.15
C LEU A 8 -9.70 29.39 -1.79
N ALA A 9 -10.42 29.30 -2.91
CA ALA A 9 -10.58 28.04 -3.66
C ALA A 9 -9.23 27.51 -4.17
N LYS A 10 -8.33 28.39 -4.61
CA LYS A 10 -6.95 28.01 -5.00
C LYS A 10 -6.15 27.42 -3.84
N LYS A 11 -6.26 27.98 -2.63
CA LYS A 11 -5.57 27.47 -1.44
C LYS A 11 -6.10 26.09 -1.03
N ILE A 12 -7.42 25.93 -1.01
CA ILE A 12 -8.06 24.64 -0.69
C ILE A 12 -7.65 23.58 -1.71
N PHE A 13 -7.76 23.90 -3.00
CA PHE A 13 -7.40 22.97 -4.08
C PHE A 13 -5.93 22.53 -3.99
N LYS A 14 -5.00 23.46 -3.73
CA LYS A 14 -3.59 23.12 -3.52
C LYS A 14 -3.39 22.22 -2.30
N GLY A 15 -4.14 22.46 -1.21
CA GLY A 15 -4.12 21.60 -0.03
C GLY A 15 -4.59 20.18 -0.34
N VAL A 16 -5.70 20.04 -1.07
CA VAL A 16 -6.24 18.75 -1.51
C VAL A 16 -5.21 18.02 -2.39
N LEU A 17 -4.62 18.68 -3.37
CA LEU A 17 -3.59 18.08 -4.22
C LEU A 17 -2.38 17.57 -3.42
N ILE A 18 -1.90 18.33 -2.44
CA ILE A 18 -0.79 17.89 -1.58
C ILE A 18 -1.21 16.67 -0.76
N ALA A 19 -2.43 16.67 -0.20
CA ALA A 19 -2.94 15.55 0.57
C ALA A 19 -3.09 14.27 -0.29
N GLU A 20 -3.59 14.39 -1.52
CA GLU A 20 -3.69 13.28 -2.47
C GLU A 20 -2.32 12.71 -2.83
N LEU A 21 -1.35 13.58 -3.15
CA LEU A 21 0.02 13.16 -3.46
C LEU A 21 0.66 12.42 -2.28
N MET A 22 0.48 12.92 -1.05
CA MET A 22 0.97 12.26 0.16
C MET A 22 0.30 10.90 0.38
N GLY A 23 -1.01 10.79 0.12
CA GLY A 23 -1.76 9.54 0.20
C GLY A 23 -1.25 8.48 -0.78
N VAL A 24 -1.09 8.86 -2.06
CA VAL A 24 -0.56 7.96 -3.10
C VAL A 24 0.88 7.55 -2.78
N PHE A 25 1.72 8.49 -2.33
CA PHE A 25 3.09 8.19 -1.95
C PHE A 25 3.16 7.20 -0.76
N GLY A 26 2.30 7.39 0.25
CA GLY A 26 2.20 6.47 1.39
C GLY A 26 1.76 5.07 0.96
N ALA A 27 0.75 4.96 0.10
CA ALA A 27 0.29 3.69 -0.44
C ALA A 27 1.37 2.98 -1.28
N TYR A 28 2.06 3.72 -2.14
CA TYR A 28 3.18 3.19 -2.93
C TYR A 28 4.32 2.69 -2.05
N PHE A 29 4.73 3.48 -1.04
CA PHE A 29 5.78 3.08 -0.11
C PHE A 29 5.41 1.81 0.65
N LEU A 30 4.17 1.74 1.14
CA LEU A 30 3.63 0.56 1.82
C LEU A 30 3.68 -0.67 0.90
N PHE A 31 3.19 -0.54 -0.33
CA PHE A 31 3.16 -1.63 -1.30
C PHE A 31 4.58 -2.09 -1.67
N ASN A 32 5.49 -1.14 -1.94
CA ASN A 32 6.89 -1.43 -2.24
C ASN A 32 7.58 -2.15 -1.08
N LYS A 33 7.29 -1.74 0.17
CA LYS A 33 7.87 -2.39 1.36
C LYS A 33 7.32 -3.80 1.58
N MET A 34 6.04 -4.03 1.31
CA MET A 34 5.46 -5.38 1.28
C MET A 34 6.05 -6.24 0.16
N ASN A 35 6.38 -5.66 -0.99
CA ASN A 35 6.97 -6.40 -2.09
C ASN A 35 8.41 -6.85 -1.81
N THR A 36 9.21 -5.99 -1.19
CA THR A 36 10.63 -6.24 -0.95
C THR A 36 10.92 -7.04 0.33
N SER A 37 10.08 -6.92 1.37
CA SER A 37 10.38 -7.50 2.69
C SER A 37 9.29 -8.46 3.16
N GLN A 38 9.67 -9.73 3.26
CA GLN A 38 8.85 -10.79 3.83
C GLN A 38 8.60 -10.62 5.34
N ASP A 39 9.57 -10.09 6.09
CA ASP A 39 9.41 -9.81 7.53
C ASP A 39 8.40 -8.68 7.77
N PHE A 40 8.35 -7.71 6.85
CA PHE A 40 7.33 -6.68 6.88
C PHE A 40 5.94 -7.26 6.59
N ARG A 41 5.82 -8.19 5.63
CA ARG A 41 4.58 -8.94 5.40
C ARG A 41 4.16 -9.76 6.62
N HIS A 42 5.11 -10.37 7.34
CA HIS A 42 4.84 -11.07 8.59
C HIS A 42 4.36 -10.14 9.71
N THR A 43 4.91 -8.93 9.78
CA THR A 43 4.44 -7.92 10.73
C THR A 43 3.01 -7.46 10.38
N MET A 44 2.74 -7.29 9.09
CA MET A 44 1.40 -6.94 8.59
C MET A 44 0.39 -8.05 8.79
N SER A 45 0.77 -9.33 8.68
CA SER A 45 -0.15 -10.44 8.97
C SER A 45 -0.64 -10.42 10.42
N LYS A 46 0.20 -9.95 11.35
CA LYS A 46 -0.15 -9.81 12.77
C LYS A 46 -0.92 -8.52 13.10
N LYS A 47 -0.53 -7.39 12.51
CA LYS A 47 -1.11 -6.08 12.84
C LYS A 47 -2.31 -5.70 11.97
N PHE A 48 -2.24 -5.97 10.67
CA PHE A 48 -3.20 -5.51 9.67
C PHE A 48 -3.45 -6.60 8.61
N PRO A 49 -4.06 -7.73 8.99
CA PRO A 49 -4.23 -8.89 8.10
C PRO A 49 -5.02 -8.56 6.84
N PHE A 50 -6.00 -7.66 6.93
CA PHE A 50 -6.80 -7.22 5.79
C PHE A 50 -5.97 -6.51 4.71
N ILE A 51 -5.03 -5.63 5.11
CA ILE A 51 -4.15 -4.92 4.18
C ILE A 51 -3.25 -5.91 3.44
N LEU A 52 -2.73 -6.90 4.17
CA LEU A 52 -1.90 -7.96 3.59
C LEU A 52 -2.70 -8.83 2.61
N GLU A 53 -3.97 -9.12 2.91
CA GLU A 53 -4.82 -9.88 2.00
C GLU A 53 -5.07 -9.14 0.68
N VAL A 54 -5.33 -7.82 0.74
CA VAL A 54 -5.45 -6.98 -0.45
C VAL A 54 -4.15 -6.98 -1.27
N TYR A 55 -2.99 -6.93 -0.61
CA TYR A 55 -1.69 -7.05 -1.27
C TYR A 55 -1.59 -8.38 -2.04
N TYR A 56 -1.87 -9.51 -1.38
CA TYR A 56 -1.81 -10.81 -2.04
C TYR A 56 -2.77 -10.89 -3.23
N LYS A 57 -4.02 -10.47 -3.08
CA LYS A 57 -4.99 -10.48 -4.18
C LYS A 57 -4.52 -9.61 -5.35
N SER A 58 -3.91 -8.45 -5.07
CA SER A 58 -3.37 -7.56 -6.11
C SER A 58 -2.21 -8.20 -6.88
N ILE A 59 -1.32 -8.92 -6.19
CA ILE A 59 -0.18 -9.61 -6.76
C ILE A 59 -0.60 -10.87 -7.55
N GLU A 60 -1.56 -11.63 -7.02
CA GLU A 60 -2.17 -12.76 -7.71
C GLU A 60 -2.92 -12.30 -8.96
N HIS A 61 -3.59 -11.14 -8.90
CA HIS A 61 -4.26 -10.54 -10.04
C HIS A 61 -3.29 -10.06 -11.13
N SER A 62 -2.07 -9.66 -10.77
CA SER A 62 -1.03 -9.33 -11.75
C SER A 62 -0.32 -10.56 -12.34
N GLY A 63 -0.75 -11.77 -11.95
CA GLY A 63 -0.25 -13.04 -12.47
C GLY A 63 0.95 -13.62 -11.71
N MET A 64 1.36 -12.99 -10.60
CA MET A 64 2.41 -13.51 -9.73
C MET A 64 1.79 -14.35 -8.61
N TYR A 65 1.89 -15.67 -8.73
CA TYR A 65 1.36 -16.62 -7.73
C TYR A 65 2.48 -17.17 -6.83
N GLY A 66 2.11 -17.79 -5.72
CA GLY A 66 3.04 -18.49 -4.81
C GLY A 66 3.66 -17.65 -3.70
N ILE A 67 3.58 -16.31 -3.76
CA ILE A 67 4.11 -15.43 -2.69
C ILE A 67 3.43 -15.71 -1.34
N ARG A 68 2.10 -15.94 -1.35
CA ARG A 68 1.34 -16.26 -0.14
C ARG A 68 1.81 -17.58 0.49
N GLU A 69 1.99 -18.60 -0.34
CA GLU A 69 2.39 -19.95 0.09
C GLU A 69 3.79 -19.92 0.70
N GLN A 70 4.75 -19.29 0.00
CA GLN A 70 6.13 -19.11 0.49
C GLN A 70 6.19 -18.37 1.84
N ASP A 71 5.34 -17.35 1.99
CA ASP A 71 5.23 -16.61 3.25
C ASP A 71 4.71 -17.50 4.39
N GLN A 72 3.65 -18.28 4.13
CA GLN A 72 3.10 -19.20 5.14
C GLN A 72 4.10 -20.30 5.53
N GLU A 73 4.76 -20.92 4.54
CA GLU A 73 5.77 -21.96 4.77
C GLU A 73 6.89 -21.45 5.68
N LYS A 74 7.44 -20.26 5.40
CA LYS A 74 8.51 -19.67 6.19
C LYS A 74 8.06 -19.28 7.60
N TRP A 75 6.83 -18.79 7.77
CA TRP A 75 6.33 -18.41 9.09
C TRP A 75 5.99 -19.61 9.95
N LEU A 76 5.54 -20.70 9.34
CA LEU A 76 5.36 -21.99 10.03
C LEU A 76 6.70 -22.60 10.41
N SER A 77 7.69 -22.57 9.52
CA SER A 77 9.02 -23.12 9.80
C SER A 77 9.77 -22.33 10.87
N SER A 78 9.54 -21.02 11.01
CA SER A 78 10.18 -20.21 12.07
C SER A 78 9.57 -20.42 13.47
N LYS A 79 8.48 -21.18 13.57
CA LYS A 79 7.76 -21.43 14.83
C LYS A 79 8.15 -22.77 15.47
N ASN A 80 8.81 -23.65 14.72
CA ASN A 80 9.38 -24.93 15.16
C ASN A 80 10.88 -24.79 15.39
#